data_AF-A0A0R2F4D2-F1
#
_entry.id   AF-A0A0R2F4D2-F1
#
_cell.length_a   1.000
_cell.length_b   1.000
_cell.length_c   1.000
_cell.angle_alpha   90.00
_cell.angle_beta   90.00
_cell.angle_gamma   90.00
#
_symmetry.space_group_name_H-M   'P 1'
#
loop_
_entity.id
_entity.type
_entity.pdbx_description
1 polymer ?
#
loop_
_entity_poly.entity_id
_entity_poly.type
_entity_poly.pdbx_seq_one_letter_code
_entity_poly.pdbx_strand_id
1 'polypeptide(L)' 'MRKYWWLTVVVLWLLSIVYFLVYVNSPALRTAVDASTALSMLHGLMDLLLIGGGIAIIAGLLHKIFHRK' A
#
# COMPACT_ATOMS: atom_id res chain seq x y z
N MET A 1 0.46 -12.55 18.56
CA MET A 1 -0.28 -12.53 17.28
C MET A 1 -0.52 -11.11 16.74
N ARG A 2 -1.16 -10.17 17.47
CA ARG A 2 -1.40 -8.77 17.03
C ARG A 2 -0.18 -7.96 16.56
N LYS A 3 1.02 -8.23 17.08
CA LYS A 3 2.25 -7.51 16.71
C LYS A 3 2.70 -7.81 15.27
N TYR A 4 2.47 -9.03 14.79
CA TYR A 4 2.82 -9.46 13.43
C TYR A 4 1.90 -8.83 12.38
N TRP A 5 0.64 -8.58 12.71
CA TRP A 5 -0.30 -7.90 11.81
C TRP A 5 0.16 -6.49 11.44
N TRP A 6 0.65 -5.72 12.41
CA TRP A 6 1.19 -4.38 12.14
C TRP A 6 2.45 -4.43 11.27
N LEU A 7 3.30 -5.45 11.44
CA LEU A 7 4.46 -5.65 10.58
C LEU A 7 4.01 -5.94 9.13
N THR A 8 3.03 -6.83 8.95
CA THR A 8 2.47 -7.14 7.62
C THR A 8 1.89 -5.89 6.95
N VAL A 9 1.14 -5.06 7.68
CA VAL A 9 0.58 -3.81 7.14
C VAL A 9 1.69 -2.87 6.66
N VAL A 10 2.73 -2.68 7.46
CA VAL A 10 3.87 -1.82 7.08
C VAL A 10 4.61 -2.38 5.86
N VAL A 11 4.86 -3.69 5.81
CA VAL A 11 5.53 -4.33 4.67
C VAL A 11 4.71 -4.18 3.39
N LEU A 12 3.41 -4.48 3.43
CA LEU A 12 2.52 -4.34 2.27
C LEU A 12 2.40 -2.88 1.80
N TRP A 13 2.39 -1.93 2.74
CA TRP A 13 2.39 -0.50 2.42
C TRP A 13 3.70 -0.04 1.77
N LEU A 14 4.86 -0.54 2.24
CA LEU A 14 6.14 -0.24 1.59
C LEU A 14 6.21 -0.84 0.18
N LEU A 15 5.69 -2.06 -0.01
CA LEU A 15 5.62 -2.69 -1.33
C LEU A 15 4.75 -1.89 -2.29
N SER A 16 3.61 -1.36 -1.84
CA SER A 16 2.76 -0.54 -2.70
C SER A 16 3.40 0.81 -3.06
N ILE A 17 4.22 1.40 -2.19
CA ILE A 17 5.04 2.59 -2.54
C ILE A 17 6.01 2.25 -3.67
N VAL A 18 6.77 1.15 -3.53
CA VAL A 18 7.73 0.74 -4.56
C VAL A 18 7.01 0.48 -5.89
N TYR A 19 5.89 -0.23 -5.85
CA TYR A 19 5.06 -0.46 -7.04
C TYR A 19 4.60 0.85 -7.69
N PHE A 20 4.07 1.80 -6.91
CA PHE A 20 3.61 3.09 -7.42
C PHE A 20 4.74 3.88 -8.10
N LEU A 21 5.93 3.91 -7.47
CA LEU A 21 7.10 4.57 -8.04
C LEU A 21 7.54 3.92 -9.36
N VAL A 22 7.50 2.59 -9.46
CA VAL A 22 7.79 1.89 -10.72
C VAL A 22 6.72 2.19 -11.77
N TYR A 23 5.44 2.15 -11.40
CA TYR A 23 4.30 2.42 -12.29
C TYR A 23 4.34 3.82 -12.88
N VAL A 24 4.58 4.85 -12.07
CA VAL A 24 4.61 6.24 -12.55
C VAL A 24 5.83 6.53 -13.44
N ASN A 25 6.92 5.78 -13.28
CA ASN A 25 8.15 5.96 -14.06
C ASN A 25 8.31 4.98 -15.24
N SER A 26 7.43 4.00 -15.41
CA SER A 26 7.52 2.99 -16.47
C SER A 26 6.33 3.06 -17.43
N PRO A 27 6.49 3.66 -18.63
CA PRO A 27 5.46 3.65 -19.67
C PRO A 27 5.04 2.23 -20.07
N ALA A 28 6.00 1.30 -20.15
CA ALA A 28 5.74 -0.09 -20.51
C ALA A 28 4.82 -0.78 -19.49
N LEU A 29 5.01 -0.51 -18.19
CA LEU A 29 4.14 -1.06 -17.16
C LEU A 29 2.73 -0.48 -17.23
N ARG A 30 2.58 0.83 -17.51
CA ARG A 30 1.27 1.44 -17.71
C ARG A 30 0.52 0.81 -18.89
N THR A 31 1.18 0.66 -20.03
CA THR A 31 0.60 -0.02 -21.20
C THR A 31 0.17 -1.45 -20.88
N ALA A 32 0.97 -2.20 -20.11
CA ALA A 32 0.61 -3.55 -19.69
C ALA A 32 -0.62 -3.58 -18.76
N VAL A 33 -0.70 -2.63 -17.81
CA VAL A 33 -1.85 -2.47 -16.91
C VAL A 33 -3.12 -2.10 -17.67
N ASP A 34 -3.04 -1.17 -18.62
CA ASP A 34 -4.17 -0.74 -19.44
C ASP A 34 -4.68 -1.86 -20.36
N ALA A 35 -3.79 -2.77 -20.78
CA ALA A 35 -4.11 -3.88 -21.67
C ALA A 35 -4.69 -5.12 -20.97
N SER A 36 -4.64 -5.20 -19.63
CA SER A 36 -5.00 -6.41 -18.88
C SER A 36 -5.86 -6.11 -17.67
N THR A 37 -7.09 -6.65 -17.66
CA THR A 37 -8.02 -6.53 -16.52
C THR A 37 -7.41 -7.05 -15.21
N ALA A 38 -6.64 -8.14 -15.27
CA ALA A 38 -5.99 -8.70 -14.09
C ALA A 38 -4.93 -7.74 -13.50
N LEU A 39 -4.12 -7.12 -14.37
CA LEU A 39 -3.12 -6.14 -13.94
C LEU A 39 -3.77 -4.83 -13.47
N SER A 40 -4.87 -4.41 -14.09
CA SER A 40 -5.68 -3.27 -13.63
C SER A 40 -6.26 -3.51 -12.23
N MET A 41 -6.78 -4.71 -11.95
CA MET A 41 -7.24 -5.08 -10.60
C MET A 41 -6.09 -5.11 -9.59
N LEU A 42 -4.92 -5.66 -9.98
CA LEU A 42 -3.74 -5.64 -9.13
C LEU A 42 -3.28 -4.21 -8.83
N HIS A 43 -3.30 -3.33 -9.83
CA HIS A 43 -2.97 -1.91 -9.67
C HIS A 43 -3.93 -1.25 -8.68
N GLY A 44 -5.23 -1.43 -8.84
CA GLY A 44 -6.22 -0.92 -7.89
C GLY A 44 -6.03 -1.46 -6.46
N LEU A 45 -5.65 -2.73 -6.30
CA LEU A 45 -5.33 -3.30 -5.00
C LEU A 45 -4.08 -2.66 -4.38
N MET A 46 -3.05 -2.39 -5.19
CA MET A 46 -1.86 -1.67 -4.73
C MET A 46 -2.19 -0.24 -4.30
N ASP A 47 -3.09 0.45 -4.99
CA ASP A 47 -3.55 1.79 -4.59
C ASP A 47 -4.31 1.75 -3.26
N LEU A 48 -5.17 0.75 -3.05
CA LEU A 48 -5.84 0.53 -1.76
C LEU A 48 -4.84 0.26 -0.64
N LEU A 49 -3.79 -0.53 -0.90
CA LEU A 49 -2.72 -0.76 0.07
C LEU A 49 -1.93 0.53 0.36
N LEU A 50 -1.64 1.34 -0.66
CA LEU A 50 -0.91 2.59 -0.51
C LEU A 50 -1.68 3.61 0.33
N ILE A 51 -2.92 3.90 -0.04
CA ILE A 51 -3.75 4.90 0.64
C ILE A 51 -4.24 4.35 1.97
N GLY A 52 -4.86 3.17 1.96
CA GLY A 52 -5.41 2.54 3.16
C GLY A 52 -4.34 2.16 4.18
N GLY A 53 -3.20 1.64 3.74
CA GLY A 53 -2.06 1.35 4.61
C GLY A 53 -1.48 2.61 5.24
N GLY A 54 -1.38 3.71 4.48
CA GLY A 54 -0.93 5.00 5.00
C GLY A 54 -1.85 5.54 6.09
N ILE A 55 -3.16 5.53 5.83
CA ILE A 55 -4.19 5.91 6.81
C ILE A 55 -4.10 5.02 8.07
N ALA A 56 -4.00 3.70 7.90
CA ALA A 56 -3.93 2.76 9.01
C ALA A 56 -2.69 2.98 9.88
N ILE A 57 -1.52 3.22 9.27
CA ILE A 57 -0.27 3.52 9.99
C ILE A 57 -0.42 4.84 10.76
N ILE A 58 -0.93 5.90 10.14
CA ILE A 58 -1.16 7.20 10.79
C ILE A 58 -2.11 7.04 11.98
N ALA A 59 -3.28 6.42 11.77
CA ALA A 59 -4.25 6.17 12.84
C ALA A 59 -3.65 5.33 13.98
N GLY A 60 -2.86 4.30 13.66
CA GLY A 60 -2.16 3.48 14.63
C GLY A 60 -1.10 4.24 15.43
N LEU A 61 -0.39 5.17 14.80
CA LEU A 61 0.56 6.07 15.47
C LEU A 61 -0.14 7.05 16.40
N LEU A 62 -1.19 7.72 15.91
CA LEU A 62 -1.98 8.66 16.71
C LEU A 62 -2.59 7.95 17.93
N HIS A 63 -3.18 6.77 17.74
CA HIS A 63 -3.71 5.97 18.84
C HIS A 63 -2.63 5.68 19.89
N LYS A 64 -1.44 5.25 19.47
CA LYS A 64 -0.32 5.02 20.39
C LYS A 64 0.14 6.29 21.11
N ILE A 65 0.11 7.46 20.47
CA ILE A 65 0.54 8.71 21.11
C ILE A 65 -0.47 9.15 22.16
N PHE A 66 -1.76 9.15 21.82
CA PHE A 66 -2.82 9.70 22.69
C PHE A 66 -3.39 8.71 23.71
N HIS A 67 -3.19 7.41 23.53
CA HIS A 67 -3.73 6.37 24.42
C HIS A 67 -2.63 5.54 25.11
N ARG A 68 -1.39 6.04 25.13
CA ARG A 68 -0.34 5.54 26.03
C ARG A 68 -0.73 5.90 27.47
N LYS A 69 -1.26 4.93 28.21
CA LYS A 69 -1.13 4.89 29.67
C LYS A 69 0.29 4.45 30.01
#